data_AF-A0A534NZ10-F1
#
_entry.id   AF-A0A534NZ10-F1
#
_cell.length_a   1.000
_cell.length_b   1.000
_cell.length_c   1.000
_cell.angle_alpha   90.00
_cell.angle_beta   90.00
_cell.angle_gamma   90.00
#
_symmetry.space_group_name_H-M   'P 1'
#
loop_
_entity.id
_entity.type
_entity.pdbx_description
1 polymer ?
#
loop_
_entity_poly.entity_id
_entity_poly.type
_entity_poly.pdbx_seq_one_letter_code
_entity_poly.pdbx_strand_id
1 'polypeptide(L)'
;MITLVVGLLLRRLEEQRYLMVPTFVLLAVNLLTIVISIYSMRIGRSRLRQILGGDVAVHDDNLLMFSNDTPWSLDEYRARMNRLATSWPALQQTLVDDMYFIRKLLLERTKALRVSYDVFIAGLAIAVVAFVVAIIRG
;
A
#
# COMPACT_ATOMS: atom_id res chain seq x y z
N MET A 1 -3.07 17.32 -0.55
CA MET A 1 -1.86 18.16 -0.44
C MET A 1 -1.63 18.98 -1.71
N ILE A 2 -1.52 18.38 -2.89
CA ILE A 2 -1.32 19.10 -4.17
C ILE A 2 -2.36 20.21 -4.37
N THR A 3 -3.64 19.96 -4.10
CA THR A 3 -4.72 20.97 -4.21
C THR A 3 -4.52 22.19 -3.31
N LEU A 4 -3.97 22.00 -2.10
CA LEU A 4 -3.74 23.09 -1.13
C LEU A 4 -2.56 23.96 -1.57
N VAL A 5 -1.50 23.32 -2.04
CA VAL A 5 -0.26 23.94 -2.53
C VAL A 5 -0.55 24.75 -3.80
N VAL A 6 -1.26 24.16 -4.76
CA VAL A 6 -1.70 24.82 -5.99
C VAL A 6 -2.57 26.03 -5.66
N GLY A 7 -3.56 25.90 -4.76
CA GLY A 7 -4.43 27.02 -4.38
C GLY A 7 -3.73 28.17 -3.65
N LEU A 8 -2.76 27.87 -2.78
CA LEU A 8 -2.03 28.90 -2.01
C LEU A 8 -0.88 29.54 -2.80
N LEU A 9 -0.18 28.77 -3.63
CA LEU A 9 1.00 29.24 -4.34
C LEU A 9 0.67 29.86 -5.70
N LEU A 10 -0.38 29.45 -6.43
CA LEU A 10 -0.74 30.11 -7.71
C LEU A 10 -0.95 31.61 -7.52
N ARG A 11 -1.61 31.99 -6.43
CA ARG A 11 -1.90 33.38 -6.08
C ARG A 11 -0.65 34.19 -5.70
N ARG A 12 0.46 33.53 -5.35
CA ARG A 12 1.74 34.15 -4.97
C ARG A 12 2.83 34.00 -6.05
N LEU A 13 2.69 33.06 -6.98
CA LEU A 13 3.59 32.87 -8.11
C LEU A 13 3.47 33.98 -9.16
N GLU A 14 2.27 34.55 -9.32
CA GLU A 14 2.07 35.70 -10.21
C GLU A 14 2.79 36.96 -9.72
N GLU A 15 3.02 37.09 -8.40
CA GLU A 15 3.67 38.26 -7.80
C GLU A 15 5.18 38.10 -7.57
N GLN A 16 5.69 36.88 -7.33
CA GLN A 16 7.06 36.69 -6.82
C GLN A 16 7.82 35.56 -7.55
N ARG A 17 8.64 35.95 -8.53
CA ARG A 17 9.39 35.02 -9.40
C ARG A 17 10.42 34.15 -8.67
N TYR A 18 10.88 34.56 -7.48
CA TYR A 18 11.82 33.78 -6.66
C TYR A 18 11.19 32.52 -6.04
N LEU A 19 9.85 32.46 -5.90
CA LEU A 19 9.13 31.30 -5.37
C LEU A 19 8.93 30.18 -6.40
N MET A 20 9.30 30.41 -7.66
CA MET A 20 9.10 29.44 -8.75
C MET A 20 9.95 28.17 -8.56
N VAL A 21 11.22 28.33 -8.22
CA VAL A 21 12.16 27.21 -7.98
C VAL A 21 11.70 26.29 -6.85
N PRO A 22 11.42 26.78 -5.62
CA PRO A 22 11.00 25.90 -4.53
C PRO A 22 9.62 25.26 -4.78
N THR A 23 8.74 25.94 -5.52
CA THR A 23 7.45 25.35 -5.94
C THR A 23 7.65 24.17 -6.88
N PHE A 24 8.56 24.29 -7.86
CA PHE A 24 8.85 23.20 -8.79
C PHE A 24 9.45 21.98 -8.07
N VAL A 25 10.37 22.21 -7.11
CA VAL A 25 10.95 21.17 -6.26
C VAL A 25 9.85 20.45 -5.45
N LEU A 26 8.96 21.21 -4.81
CA LEU A 26 7.84 20.65 -4.05
C LEU A 26 6.90 19.82 -4.93
N LEU A 27 6.61 20.29 -6.13
CA LEU A 27 5.73 19.60 -7.09
C LEU A 27 6.37 18.30 -7.58
N ALA A 28 7.68 18.32 -7.89
CA ALA A 28 8.45 17.14 -8.26
C ALA A 28 8.48 16.09 -7.13
N VAL A 29 8.71 16.51 -5.87
CA VAL A 29 8.68 15.61 -4.71
C VAL A 29 7.30 14.96 -4.54
N ASN A 30 6.22 15.72 -4.67
CA ASN A 30 4.87 15.19 -4.55
C ASN A 30 4.55 14.19 -5.67
N LEU A 31 4.93 14.51 -6.92
CA LEU A 31 4.75 13.63 -8.06
C LEU A 31 5.51 12.30 -7.87
N LEU A 32 6.79 12.39 -7.48
CA LEU A 32 7.65 11.25 -7.26
C LEU A 32 7.11 10.35 -6.14
N THR A 33 6.59 10.95 -5.06
CA THR A 33 5.92 10.22 -3.97
C THR A 33 4.69 9.46 -4.45
N ILE A 34 3.83 10.08 -5.26
CA ILE A 34 2.64 9.40 -5.80
C ILE A 34 3.05 8.23 -6.68
N VAL A 35 4.05 8.39 -7.54
CA VAL A 35 4.57 7.31 -8.39
C VAL A 35 5.07 6.14 -7.56
N ILE A 36 5.89 6.40 -6.53
CA ILE A 36 6.39 5.35 -5.62
C ILE A 36 5.23 4.69 -4.86
N SER A 37 4.24 5.45 -4.40
CA SER A 37 3.06 4.93 -3.70
C SER A 37 2.23 3.99 -4.59
N ILE A 38 1.98 4.37 -5.83
CA ILE A 38 1.27 3.53 -6.81
C ILE A 38 2.06 2.25 -7.12
N TYR A 39 3.38 2.38 -7.29
CA TYR A 39 4.24 1.23 -7.55
C TYR A 39 4.28 0.25 -6.35
N SER A 40 4.34 0.80 -5.12
CA SER A 40 4.28 0.03 -3.87
C SER A 40 2.97 -0.75 -3.74
N MET A 41 1.82 -0.14 -4.07
CA MET A 41 0.53 -0.84 -4.12
C MET A 41 0.47 -1.94 -5.19
N ARG A 42 1.20 -1.79 -6.31
CA ARG A 42 1.27 -2.81 -7.37
C ARG A 42 2.16 -4.00 -6.98
N ILE A 43 3.31 -3.77 -6.35
CA ILE A 43 4.20 -4.83 -5.83
C ILE A 43 3.46 -5.71 -4.81
N GLY A 44 2.61 -5.10 -3.98
CA GLY A 44 1.83 -5.83 -2.98
C GLY A 44 1.05 -7.02 -3.57
N ARG A 45 0.58 -6.93 -4.83
CA ARG A 45 -0.13 -8.02 -5.53
C ARG A 45 0.79 -9.11 -6.09
N SER A 46 1.94 -8.76 -6.67
CA SER A 46 2.86 -9.75 -7.24
C SER A 46 3.60 -10.54 -6.17
N ARG A 47 4.05 -9.86 -5.10
CA ARG A 47 4.68 -10.51 -3.94
C ARG A 47 3.70 -11.38 -3.16
N LEU A 48 2.40 -11.01 -3.16
CA LEU A 48 1.30 -11.84 -2.66
C LEU A 48 1.34 -13.25 -3.26
N ARG A 49 1.41 -13.32 -4.59
CA ARG A 49 1.42 -14.56 -5.36
C ARG A 49 2.69 -15.37 -5.11
N GLN A 50 3.81 -14.73 -4.83
CA GLN A 50 5.07 -15.39 -4.50
C GLN A 50 5.10 -15.96 -3.08
N ILE A 51 4.52 -15.24 -2.11
CA ILE A 51 4.37 -15.70 -0.71
C ILE A 51 3.38 -16.85 -0.63
N LEU A 52 2.27 -16.77 -1.37
CA LEU A 52 1.32 -17.88 -1.51
C LEU A 52 1.98 -19.03 -2.30
N GLY A 53 2.67 -18.72 -3.40
CA GLY A 53 3.33 -19.62 -4.35
C GLY A 53 4.31 -20.64 -3.77
N GLY A 54 4.96 -20.33 -2.64
CA GLY A 54 5.91 -21.23 -1.97
C GLY A 54 5.26 -22.30 -1.07
N ASP A 55 4.04 -22.05 -0.60
CA ASP A 55 3.29 -22.90 0.35
C ASP A 55 1.94 -23.40 -0.22
N VAL A 56 1.67 -23.19 -1.53
CA VAL A 56 0.37 -23.48 -2.19
C VAL A 56 -0.07 -24.94 -2.04
N ALA A 57 0.87 -25.87 -2.00
CA ALA A 57 0.54 -27.31 -1.95
C ALA A 57 -0.19 -27.71 -0.65
N VAL A 58 -0.13 -26.91 0.41
CA VAL A 58 -0.88 -27.13 1.67
C VAL A 58 -2.18 -26.29 1.71
N HIS A 59 -2.39 -25.42 0.72
CA HIS A 59 -3.37 -24.32 0.78
C HIS A 59 -4.59 -24.45 -0.13
N ASP A 60 -4.59 -25.35 -1.11
CA ASP A 60 -5.77 -25.62 -1.94
C ASP A 60 -6.96 -26.20 -1.15
N ASP A 61 -6.72 -26.73 0.06
CA ASP A 61 -7.77 -27.24 0.96
C ASP A 61 -8.21 -26.23 2.04
N ASN A 62 -7.64 -25.02 2.09
CA ASN A 62 -8.08 -23.99 3.04
C ASN A 62 -9.37 -23.32 2.55
N LEU A 63 -10.50 -23.92 2.94
CA LEU A 63 -11.86 -23.46 2.66
C LEU A 63 -12.18 -22.01 3.06
N LEU A 64 -11.41 -21.43 3.99
CA LEU A 64 -11.66 -20.08 4.52
C LEU A 64 -10.90 -18.99 3.74
N MET A 65 -9.98 -19.36 2.85
CA MET A 65 -9.26 -18.39 2.05
C MET A 65 -10.13 -17.84 0.92
N PHE A 66 -10.42 -16.54 0.98
CA PHE A 66 -11.13 -15.76 -0.04
C PHE A 66 -10.31 -15.51 -1.33
N SER A 67 -9.48 -16.49 -1.73
CA SER A 67 -8.80 -16.43 -3.01
C SER A 67 -9.84 -16.53 -4.13
N ASN A 68 -9.79 -15.62 -5.09
CA ASN A 68 -10.77 -15.53 -6.19
C ASN A 68 -10.72 -16.71 -7.17
N ASP A 69 -9.75 -17.62 -7.01
CA ASP A 69 -9.47 -18.71 -7.93
C ASP A 69 -9.87 -20.09 -7.35
N THR A 70 -10.82 -20.14 -6.41
CA THR A 70 -11.38 -21.43 -5.96
C THR A 70 -12.32 -21.99 -7.04
N PRO A 71 -12.09 -23.21 -7.56
CA PRO A 71 -12.87 -23.79 -8.65
C PRO A 71 -14.23 -24.36 -8.23
N TRP A 72 -14.66 -24.15 -6.98
CA TRP A 72 -15.83 -24.82 -6.40
C TRP A 72 -17.14 -24.10 -6.70
N SER A 73 -18.18 -24.88 -6.99
CA SER A 73 -19.56 -24.37 -6.99
C SER A 73 -20.03 -24.03 -5.55
N LEU A 74 -21.08 -23.21 -5.42
CA LEU A 74 -21.64 -22.84 -4.11
C LEU A 74 -22.04 -24.07 -3.27
N ASP A 75 -22.57 -25.11 -3.92
CA ASP A 75 -23.00 -26.34 -3.26
C ASP A 75 -21.80 -27.16 -2.76
N GLU A 76 -20.73 -27.25 -3.54
CA GLU A 76 -19.47 -27.89 -3.13
C GLU A 76 -18.81 -27.14 -1.97
N TYR A 77 -18.79 -25.81 -2.02
CA TYR A 77 -18.28 -24.97 -0.95
C TYR A 77 -19.05 -25.20 0.35
N ARG A 78 -20.39 -25.19 0.29
CA ARG A 78 -21.25 -25.42 1.46
C ARG A 78 -21.06 -26.82 2.04
N ALA A 79 -20.97 -27.85 1.19
CA ALA A 79 -20.76 -29.23 1.64
C ALA A 79 -19.41 -29.40 2.35
N ARG A 80 -18.34 -28.82 1.80
CA ARG A 80 -17.00 -28.86 2.40
C ARG A 80 -16.93 -28.06 3.71
N MET A 81 -17.57 -26.89 3.77
CA MET A 81 -17.64 -26.09 4.99
C MET A 81 -18.37 -26.82 6.12
N ASN A 82 -19.47 -27.52 5.81
CA ASN A 82 -20.18 -28.34 6.78
C ASN A 82 -19.31 -29.49 7.31
N ARG A 83 -18.49 -30.13 6.46
CA ARG A 83 -17.53 -31.17 6.90
C ARG A 83 -16.46 -30.60 7.83
N LEU A 84 -15.91 -29.43 7.51
CA LEU A 84 -14.93 -28.76 8.35
C LEU A 84 -15.55 -28.37 9.71
N ALA A 85 -16.79 -27.88 9.71
CA ALA A 85 -17.54 -27.54 10.91
C ALA A 85 -17.91 -28.75 11.78
N THR A 86 -17.85 -29.97 11.24
CA THR A 86 -18.16 -31.20 11.99
C THR A 86 -17.06 -31.52 13.02
N SER A 87 -15.81 -31.12 12.77
CA SER A 87 -14.68 -31.33 13.68
C SER A 87 -14.16 -30.00 14.23
N TRP A 88 -14.50 -29.71 15.49
CA TRP A 88 -14.03 -28.51 16.20
C TRP A 88 -12.51 -28.29 16.14
N PRO A 89 -11.65 -29.32 16.32
CA PRO A 89 -10.20 -29.14 16.24
C PRO A 89 -9.72 -28.71 14.85
N ALA A 90 -10.30 -29.27 13.77
CA ALA A 90 -9.93 -28.91 12.41
C ALA A 90 -10.38 -27.49 12.07
N LEU A 91 -11.60 -27.11 12.46
CA LEU A 91 -12.11 -25.76 12.26
C LEU A 91 -11.22 -24.71 12.96
N GLN A 92 -10.82 -24.97 14.22
CA GLN A 92 -9.93 -24.08 14.95
C GLN A 92 -8.56 -23.95 14.25
N GLN A 93 -7.99 -25.06 13.79
CA GLN A 93 -6.70 -25.04 13.12
C GLN A 93 -6.76 -24.23 11.81
N THR A 94 -7.78 -24.45 10.98
CA THR A 94 -7.98 -23.70 9.74
C THR A 94 -8.20 -22.19 9.98
N LEU A 95 -8.93 -21.82 11.04
CA LEU A 95 -9.11 -20.42 11.42
C LEU A 95 -7.80 -19.76 11.87
N VAL A 96 -7.00 -20.45 12.68
CA VAL A 96 -5.71 -19.93 13.15
C VAL A 96 -4.75 -19.73 11.98
N ASP A 97 -4.71 -20.69 11.05
CA ASP A 97 -3.90 -20.59 9.85
C ASP A 97 -4.34 -19.40 8.99
N ASP A 98 -5.63 -19.26 8.70
CA ASP A 98 -6.17 -18.13 7.93
C ASP A 98 -5.81 -16.77 8.56
N MET A 99 -6.01 -16.62 9.87
CA MET A 99 -5.62 -15.40 10.59
C MET A 99 -4.11 -15.13 10.52
N TYR A 100 -3.27 -16.16 10.57
CA TYR A 100 -1.82 -16.03 10.43
C TYR A 100 -1.44 -15.50 9.04
N PHE A 101 -2.04 -16.03 7.97
CA PHE A 101 -1.76 -15.58 6.60
C PHE A 101 -2.25 -14.15 6.36
N ILE A 102 -3.45 -13.81 6.81
CA ILE A 102 -3.97 -12.43 6.75
C ILE A 102 -3.00 -11.48 7.47
N ARG A 103 -2.53 -11.86 8.67
CA ARG A 103 -1.56 -11.05 9.42
C ARG A 103 -0.23 -10.89 8.68
N LYS A 104 0.33 -11.99 8.16
CA LYS A 104 1.59 -11.98 7.37
C LYS A 104 1.45 -11.07 6.15
N LEU A 105 0.29 -11.11 5.49
CA LEU A 105 -0.03 -10.29 4.34
C LEU A 105 -0.09 -8.80 4.66
N LEU A 106 -0.78 -8.44 5.74
CA LEU A 106 -0.88 -7.06 6.20
C LEU A 106 0.50 -6.49 6.53
N LEU A 107 1.35 -7.26 7.22
CA LEU A 107 2.70 -6.84 7.57
C LEU A 107 3.57 -6.53 6.34
N GLU A 108 3.51 -7.37 5.31
CA GLU A 108 4.24 -7.14 4.06
C GLU A 108 3.72 -5.91 3.30
N ARG A 109 2.40 -5.72 3.22
CA ARG A 109 1.80 -4.50 2.63
C ARG A 109 2.23 -3.24 3.38
N THR A 110 2.39 -3.32 4.70
CA THR A 110 2.78 -2.18 5.53
C THR A 110 4.26 -1.82 5.38
N LYS A 111 5.14 -2.79 5.13
CA LYS A 111 6.57 -2.52 4.87
C LYS A 111 6.75 -1.68 3.60
N ALA A 112 6.04 -2.02 2.53
CA ALA A 112 6.13 -1.30 1.27
C ALA A 112 5.56 0.14 1.37
N LEU A 113 4.53 0.35 2.21
CA LEU A 113 3.99 1.68 2.49
C LEU A 113 4.95 2.56 3.31
N ARG A 114 5.69 1.96 4.26
CA ARG A 114 6.68 2.67 5.09
C ARG A 114 7.78 3.31 4.24
N VAL A 115 8.31 2.59 3.25
CA VAL A 115 9.35 3.13 2.35
C VAL A 115 8.85 4.37 1.58
N SER A 116 7.62 4.32 1.04
CA SER A 116 7.02 5.48 0.38
C SER A 116 6.89 6.68 1.31
N TYR A 117 6.56 6.43 2.58
CA TYR A 117 6.39 7.46 3.59
C TYR A 117 7.72 8.11 3.97
N ASP A 118 8.78 7.33 4.16
CA ASP A 118 10.11 7.84 4.48
C ASP A 118 10.65 8.74 3.35
N VAL A 119 10.46 8.33 2.09
CA VAL A 119 10.84 9.14 0.92
C VAL A 119 10.03 10.44 0.85
N PHE A 120 8.73 10.40 1.15
CA PHE A 120 7.88 11.59 1.18
C PHE A 120 8.36 12.59 2.22
N ILE A 121 8.61 12.15 3.46
CA ILE A 121 9.06 13.02 4.55
C ILE A 121 10.41 13.66 4.20
N ALA A 122 11.37 12.86 3.72
CA ALA A 122 12.69 13.38 3.35
C ALA A 122 12.59 14.41 2.20
N GLY A 123 11.81 14.11 1.17
CA GLY A 123 11.59 15.04 0.06
C GLY A 123 10.87 16.31 0.49
N LEU A 124 9.88 16.20 1.39
CA LEU A 124 9.15 17.35 1.92
C LEU A 124 10.07 18.26 2.72
N ALA A 125 10.95 17.70 3.56
CA ALA A 125 11.93 18.47 4.32
C ALA A 125 12.85 19.29 3.40
N ILE A 126 13.36 18.67 2.32
CA ILE A 126 14.19 19.36 1.31
C ILE A 126 13.41 20.50 0.65
N ALA A 127 12.15 20.27 0.28
CA ALA A 127 11.31 21.30 -0.33
C ALA A 127 11.08 22.48 0.63
N VAL A 128 10.83 22.22 1.92
CA VAL A 128 10.66 23.27 2.94
C VAL A 128 11.94 24.10 3.09
N VAL A 129 13.11 23.46 3.15
CA VAL A 129 14.39 24.17 3.22
C VAL A 129 14.62 25.04 1.98
N ALA A 130 14.28 24.54 0.78
CA ALA A 130 14.37 25.32 -0.45
C ALA A 130 13.46 26.56 -0.42
N PHE A 131 12.24 26.45 0.14
CA PHE A 131 11.35 27.60 0.35
C PHE A 131 11.97 28.63 1.29
N VAL A 132 12.54 28.20 2.42
CA VAL A 132 13.18 29.09 3.39
C VAL A 132 14.36 29.82 2.75
N VAL A 133 15.23 29.12 2.01
CA VAL A 133 16.38 29.74 1.34
C VAL A 133 15.93 30.74 0.26
N ALA A 134 14.88 30.41 -0.49
CA ALA A 134 14.34 31.31 -1.51
C ALA A 134 13.76 32.60 -0.90
N ILE A 135 13.06 32.49 0.24
CA ILE A 135 12.52 33.65 0.97
C ILE A 135 13.63 34.51 1.58
N ILE A 136 14.75 33.92 2.01
CA ILE A 136 15.88 34.68 2.58
C ILE A 136 16.70 35.38 1.48
N ARG A 137 16.75 34.81 0.26
CA ARG A 137 17.53 35.35 -0.87
C ARG A 137 16.77 36.29 -1.80
N GLY A 138 15.44 36.23 -1.83
CA GLY A 138 14.56 37.11 -2.61
C GLY A 138 14.05 38.26 -1.78
#